data_AF-A0A2S7UD18-F1
#
_entry.id   AF-A0A2S7UD18-F1
#
_cell.length_a   1.000
_cell.length_b   1.000
_cell.length_c   1.000
_cell.angle_alpha   90.00
_cell.angle_beta   90.00
_cell.angle_gamma   90.00
#
_symmetry.space_group_name_H-M   'P 1'
#
loop_
_entity.id
_entity.type
_entity.pdbx_description
1 polymer ?
#
loop_
_entity_poly.entity_id
_entity_poly.type
_entity_poly.pdbx_seq_one_letter_code
_entity_poly.pdbx_strand_id
1 'polypeptide(L)'
;MKNNNHEKLLFILAISVAGLGYAQTPQITDAQLENSRLISEKNDKINAIIDQKVDQIMTLGNVETKRRGELLELVHEKETQTLSVKRENLSDIAMQSKINDISDRFESQLKTFLGEEKYAMVKNAMNPK
;
A
#
# COMPACT_ATOMS: atom_id res chain seq x y z
N MET A 1 -2.07 -64.20 26.27
CA MET A 1 -2.10 -63.01 27.16
C MET A 1 -0.93 -62.12 26.79
N LYS A 2 -1.18 -60.96 26.19
CA LYS A 2 -0.14 -59.98 25.83
C LYS A 2 -0.66 -58.56 26.06
N ASN A 3 -0.29 -58.04 27.23
CA ASN A 3 -0.10 -56.66 27.68
C ASN A 3 -0.91 -55.51 27.03
N ASN A 4 -2.04 -55.21 27.67
CA ASN A 4 -2.92 -54.04 27.48
C ASN A 4 -2.37 -52.72 28.09
N ASN A 5 -1.07 -52.43 27.98
CA ASN A 5 -0.46 -51.27 28.65
C ASN A 5 0.10 -50.18 27.71
N HIS A 6 0.29 -50.46 26.42
CA HIS A 6 0.82 -49.44 25.48
C HIS A 6 -0.24 -48.53 24.87
N GLU A 7 -1.47 -49.02 24.66
CA GLU A 7 -2.54 -48.21 24.03
C GLU A 7 -3.10 -47.12 24.95
N LYS A 8 -3.07 -47.32 26.27
CA LYS A 8 -3.54 -46.32 27.24
C LYS A 8 -2.58 -45.13 27.39
N LEU A 9 -1.29 -45.32 27.09
CA LEU A 9 -0.27 -44.27 27.19
C LEU A 9 -0.32 -43.31 26.00
N LEU A 10 -0.75 -43.77 24.83
CA LEU A 10 -0.95 -42.92 23.65
C LEU A 10 -2.17 -42.00 23.78
N PHE A 11 -3.16 -42.38 24.60
CA PHE A 11 -4.34 -41.54 24.83
C PHE A 11 -4.05 -40.33 25.75
N ILE A 12 -3.08 -40.45 26.67
CA ILE A 12 -2.75 -39.38 27.62
C ILE A 12 -1.88 -38.30 26.97
N LEU A 13 -1.00 -38.65 26.02
CA LEU A 13 -0.20 -37.68 25.27
C LEU A 13 -1.03 -36.82 24.30
N ALA A 14 -2.14 -37.35 23.77
CA ALA A 14 -3.04 -36.59 22.89
C ALA A 14 -3.82 -35.50 23.64
N ILE A 15 -4.07 -35.67 24.94
CA ILE A 15 -4.80 -34.69 25.77
C ILE A 15 -3.85 -33.56 26.24
N SER A 16 -2.54 -33.82 26.33
CA SER A 16 -1.55 -32.80 26.73
C SER A 16 -1.25 -31.76 25.65
N VAL A 17 -1.51 -32.05 24.36
CA VAL A 17 -1.36 -31.07 23.26
C VAL A 17 -2.66 -30.30 23.00
N ALA A 18 -3.82 -30.85 23.40
CA ALA A 18 -5.10 -30.14 23.36
C ALA A 18 -5.22 -29.04 24.44
N GLY A 19 -4.37 -29.07 25.48
CA GLY A 19 -4.37 -28.11 26.59
C GLY A 19 -3.65 -26.78 26.33
N LEU A 20 -2.99 -26.60 25.17
CA LEU A 20 -2.38 -25.30 24.78
C LEU A 20 -3.18 -24.55 23.71
N GLY A 21 -4.31 -25.12 23.26
CA GLY A 21 -5.08 -24.61 22.12
C GLY A 21 -6.07 -23.47 22.41
N TYR A 22 -6.26 -23.05 23.66
CA TYR A 22 -7.27 -22.05 24.02
C TYR A 22 -6.83 -21.12 25.14
N ALA A 23 -5.74 -20.38 24.97
CA ALA A 23 -5.50 -19.15 25.72
C ALA A 23 -4.35 -18.35 25.09
N GLN A 24 -4.59 -17.84 23.89
CA GLN A 24 -4.13 -16.53 23.42
C GLN A 24 -4.57 -16.43 21.96
N THR A 25 -5.87 -16.18 21.73
CA THR A 25 -6.17 -15.14 20.73
C THR A 25 -5.22 -14.00 21.06
N PRO A 26 -4.41 -13.48 20.13
CA PRO A 26 -3.70 -12.26 20.41
C PRO A 26 -4.79 -11.28 20.80
N GLN A 27 -4.90 -10.97 22.09
CA GLN A 27 -5.68 -9.85 22.54
C GLN A 27 -4.93 -8.70 21.91
N ILE A 28 -5.36 -8.33 20.72
CA ILE A 28 -4.97 -7.09 20.09
C ILE A 28 -5.33 -6.08 21.16
N THR A 29 -4.30 -5.61 21.88
CA THR A 29 -4.53 -4.68 22.97
C THR A 29 -5.24 -3.47 22.40
N ASP A 30 -6.04 -2.75 23.18
CA ASP A 30 -6.76 -1.57 22.65
C ASP A 30 -5.80 -0.62 21.90
N ALA A 31 -4.55 -0.52 22.39
CA ALA A 31 -3.46 0.19 21.71
C ALA A 31 -3.04 -0.41 20.34
N GLN A 32 -2.99 -1.74 20.19
CA GLN A 32 -2.74 -2.38 18.89
C GLN A 32 -3.95 -2.23 17.95
N LEU A 33 -5.18 -2.28 18.47
CA LEU A 33 -6.41 -2.12 17.68
C LEU A 33 -6.54 -0.69 17.17
N GLU A 34 -6.26 0.29 18.03
CA GLU A 34 -6.24 1.70 17.69
C GLU A 34 -5.11 2.02 16.69
N ASN A 35 -3.92 1.43 16.87
CA ASN A 35 -2.84 1.57 15.89
C ASN A 35 -3.21 0.95 14.53
N SER A 36 -3.84 -0.24 14.51
CA SER A 36 -4.35 -0.84 13.28
C SER A 36 -5.41 0.02 12.60
N ARG A 37 -6.32 0.65 13.35
CA ARG A 37 -7.30 1.61 12.81
C ARG A 37 -6.62 2.83 12.21
N LEU A 38 -5.68 3.45 12.92
CA LEU A 38 -4.95 4.61 12.43
C LEU A 38 -4.12 4.30 11.17
N ILE A 39 -3.54 3.10 11.09
CA ILE A 39 -2.83 2.63 9.88
C ILE A 39 -3.82 2.42 8.72
N SER A 40 -4.96 1.76 8.97
CA SER A 40 -6.00 1.57 7.97
C SER A 40 -6.49 2.90 7.41
N GLU A 41 -6.86 3.84 8.29
CA GLU A 41 -7.32 5.18 7.87
C GLU A 41 -6.28 5.94 7.06
N LYS A 42 -4.99 5.81 7.41
CA LYS A 42 -3.90 6.43 6.65
C LYS A 42 -3.77 5.81 5.26
N ASN A 43 -3.86 4.48 5.16
CA ASN A 43 -3.80 3.78 3.88
C ASN A 43 -5.02 4.10 3.00
N ASP A 44 -6.22 4.15 3.58
CA ASP A 44 -7.45 4.50 2.86
C ASP A 44 -7.39 5.92 2.29
N LYS A 45 -6.84 6.87 3.05
CA LYS A 45 -6.59 8.24 2.57
C LYS A 45 -5.61 8.28 1.40
N ILE A 46 -4.53 7.50 1.47
CA ILE A 46 -3.54 7.43 0.39
C ILE A 46 -4.16 6.82 -0.87
N ASN A 47 -4.88 5.72 -0.72
CA ASN A 47 -5.56 5.05 -1.83
C ASN A 47 -6.60 5.97 -2.48
N ALA A 48 -7.39 6.70 -1.70
CA ALA A 48 -8.34 7.68 -2.22
C ALA A 48 -7.65 8.81 -3.00
N ILE A 49 -6.49 9.30 -2.54
CA ILE A 49 -5.70 10.32 -3.27
C ILE A 49 -5.17 9.74 -4.59
N ILE A 50 -4.70 8.50 -4.57
CA ILE A 50 -4.21 7.80 -5.77
C ILE A 50 -5.35 7.64 -6.77
N ASP A 51 -6.50 7.09 -6.36
CA ASP A 51 -7.66 6.90 -7.22
C ASP A 51 -8.16 8.23 -7.80
N GLN A 52 -8.25 9.29 -6.99
CA GLN A 52 -8.63 10.61 -7.48
C GLN A 52 -7.67 11.12 -8.57
N LYS A 53 -6.36 10.97 -8.37
CA LYS A 53 -5.35 11.38 -9.36
C LYS A 53 -5.42 10.56 -10.64
N VAL A 54 -5.61 9.25 -10.51
CA VAL A 54 -5.80 8.34 -11.64
C VAL A 54 -7.03 8.77 -12.44
N ASP A 55 -8.17 8.96 -11.78
CA ASP A 55 -9.43 9.33 -12.44
C ASP A 55 -9.34 10.71 -13.11
N GLN A 56 -8.64 11.68 -12.50
CA GLN A 56 -8.34 12.97 -13.11
C GLN A 56 -7.50 12.80 -14.39
N ILE A 57 -6.41 12.04 -14.35
CA ILE A 57 -5.55 11.81 -15.53
C ILE A 57 -6.31 11.01 -16.61
N MET A 58 -7.11 10.02 -16.22
CA MET A 58 -7.96 9.26 -17.14
C MET A 58 -8.92 10.17 -17.89
N THR A 59 -9.58 11.08 -17.16
CA THR A 59 -10.57 12.02 -17.72
C THR A 59 -9.90 13.06 -18.61
N LEU A 60 -8.86 13.73 -18.11
CA LEU A 60 -8.16 14.80 -18.83
C LEU A 60 -7.36 14.29 -20.04
N GLY A 61 -6.74 13.13 -19.92
CA GLY A 61 -5.94 12.50 -20.97
C GLY A 61 -6.76 11.64 -21.93
N ASN A 62 -8.06 11.49 -21.71
CA ASN A 62 -8.94 10.57 -22.44
C ASN A 62 -8.27 9.18 -22.61
N VAL A 63 -7.89 8.59 -21.48
CA VAL A 63 -7.17 7.31 -21.43
C VAL A 63 -8.16 6.17 -21.47
N GLU A 64 -7.83 5.13 -22.24
CA GLU A 64 -8.68 3.94 -22.32
C GLU A 64 -8.75 3.19 -20.98
N THR A 65 -9.94 2.76 -20.56
CA THR A 65 -10.18 2.07 -19.28
C THR A 65 -9.27 0.85 -19.06
N LYS A 66 -8.91 0.15 -20.13
CA LYS A 66 -8.01 -1.02 -20.08
C LYS A 66 -6.61 -0.69 -19.56
N ARG A 67 -6.17 0.56 -19.69
CA ARG A 67 -4.86 1.05 -19.23
C ARG A 67 -4.91 1.67 -17.83
N ARG A 68 -6.08 1.64 -17.16
CA ARG A 68 -6.23 2.17 -15.79
C ARG A 68 -5.29 1.47 -14.81
N GLY A 69 -5.05 0.16 -14.96
CA GLY A 69 -4.13 -0.59 -14.11
C GLY A 69 -2.70 -0.08 -14.17
N GLU A 70 -2.16 0.10 -15.39
CA GLU A 70 -0.82 0.67 -15.61
C GLU A 70 -0.71 2.09 -15.02
N LEU A 71 -1.75 2.92 -15.20
CA LEU A 71 -1.76 4.27 -14.63
C LEU A 71 -1.84 4.28 -13.10
N LEU A 72 -2.64 3.37 -12.52
CA LEU A 72 -2.73 3.19 -11.07
C LEU A 72 -1.36 2.85 -10.48
N GLU A 73 -0.62 1.93 -11.11
CA GLU A 73 0.73 1.56 -10.67
C GLU A 73 1.68 2.75 -10.69
N LEU A 74 1.69 3.53 -11.78
CA LEU A 74 2.54 4.71 -11.91
C LEU A 74 2.25 5.75 -10.81
N VAL A 75 0.97 6.07 -10.59
CA VAL A 75 0.57 7.05 -9.57
C VAL A 75 0.86 6.50 -8.17
N HIS A 76 0.57 5.22 -7.92
CA HIS A 76 0.83 4.57 -6.65
C HIS A 76 2.31 4.55 -6.30
N GLU A 77 3.18 4.21 -7.26
CA GLU A 77 4.63 4.22 -7.08
C GLU A 77 5.13 5.60 -6.67
N LYS A 78 4.72 6.64 -7.41
CA LYS A 78 5.11 8.03 -7.13
C LYS A 78 4.66 8.50 -5.75
N GLU A 79 3.40 8.25 -5.36
CA GLU A 79 2.89 8.68 -4.06
C GLU A 79 3.55 7.90 -2.91
N THR A 80 3.78 6.59 -3.07
CA THR A 80 4.45 5.75 -2.07
C THR A 80 5.90 6.20 -1.84
N GLN A 81 6.64 6.48 -2.92
CA GLN A 81 8.01 6.99 -2.81
C GLN A 81 8.06 8.38 -2.19
N THR A 82 7.14 9.26 -2.58
CA THR A 82 7.04 10.61 -1.97
C THR A 82 6.78 10.51 -0.47
N LEU A 83 5.91 9.61 -0.04
CA LEU A 83 5.64 9.36 1.38
C LEU A 83 6.83 8.76 2.10
N SER A 84 7.58 7.86 1.47
CA SER A 84 8.82 7.32 2.02
C SER A 84 9.82 8.43 2.31
N VAL A 85 10.07 9.31 1.33
CA VAL A 85 10.98 10.45 1.48
C VAL A 85 10.53 11.40 2.58
N LYS A 86 9.22 11.67 2.70
CA LYS A 86 8.68 12.51 3.78
C LYS A 86 8.80 11.88 5.18
N ARG A 87 8.99 10.57 5.27
CA ARG A 87 9.22 9.85 6.53
C ARG A 87 10.71 9.75 6.87
N GLU A 88 11.60 9.97 5.90
CA GLU A 88 13.03 10.06 6.14
C GLU A 88 13.35 11.34 6.94
N ASN A 89 14.26 11.24 7.91
CA ASN A 89 14.71 12.40 8.69
C ASN A 89 15.78 13.19 7.91
N LEU A 90 15.35 13.87 6.86
CA LEU A 90 16.19 14.67 5.96
C LEU A 90 16.06 16.16 6.27
N SER A 91 17.06 16.94 5.86
CA SER A 91 16.88 18.39 5.78
C SER A 91 15.86 18.76 4.69
N ASP A 92 15.19 19.89 4.84
CA ASP A 92 14.16 20.35 3.88
C ASP A 92 14.68 20.39 2.44
N ILE A 93 15.93 20.83 2.26
CA ILE A 93 16.58 20.92 0.94
C ILE A 93 16.77 19.52 0.34
N ALA A 94 17.26 18.56 1.13
CA ALA A 94 17.49 17.19 0.66
C ALA A 94 16.17 16.46 0.39
N MET A 95 15.17 16.68 1.24
CA MET A 95 13.82 16.16 1.05
C MET A 95 13.22 16.70 -0.26
N GLN A 96 13.28 18.00 -0.48
CA GLN A 96 12.74 18.63 -1.68
C GLN A 96 13.46 18.14 -2.94
N SER A 97 14.79 17.99 -2.90
CA SER A 97 15.55 17.43 -4.02
C SER A 97 15.05 16.05 -4.42
N LYS A 98 14.90 15.14 -3.45
CA LYS A 98 14.39 13.78 -3.72
C LYS A 98 12.94 13.78 -4.22
N ILE A 99 12.09 14.66 -3.69
CA ILE A 99 10.70 14.79 -4.16
C ILE A 99 10.67 15.29 -5.62
N ASN A 100 11.57 16.20 -6.00
CA ASN A 100 11.71 16.66 -7.37
C ASN A 100 12.17 15.50 -8.27
N ASP A 101 13.19 14.74 -7.87
CA ASP A 101 13.67 13.58 -8.64
C ASP A 101 12.55 12.55 -8.90
N ILE A 102 11.72 12.27 -7.88
CA ILE A 102 10.54 11.39 -8.00
C ILE A 102 9.53 12.00 -8.98
N SER A 103 9.29 13.30 -8.88
CA SER A 103 8.34 14.01 -9.74
C SER A 103 8.78 14.02 -11.19
N ASP A 104 10.05 14.28 -11.46
CA ASP A 104 10.63 14.30 -12.81
C ASP A 104 10.58 12.91 -13.46
N ARG A 105 10.88 11.86 -12.68
CA ARG A 105 10.76 10.47 -13.17
C ARG A 105 9.32 10.13 -13.50
N PHE A 106 8.37 10.49 -12.63
CA PHE A 106 6.95 10.28 -12.87
C PHE A 106 6.46 11.07 -14.10
N GLU A 107 6.87 12.33 -14.26
CA GLU A 107 6.55 13.13 -15.45
C GLU A 107 7.02 12.43 -16.73
N SER A 108 8.25 11.91 -16.74
CA SER A 108 8.80 11.16 -17.87
C SER A 108 7.98 9.89 -18.18
N GLN A 109 7.69 9.07 -17.15
CA GLN A 109 6.90 7.84 -17.31
C GLN A 109 5.46 8.13 -17.76
N LEU A 110 4.82 9.15 -17.18
CA LEU A 110 3.46 9.56 -17.53
C LEU A 110 3.39 10.08 -18.96
N LYS A 111 4.41 10.83 -19.39
CA LYS A 111 4.54 11.32 -20.75
C LYS A 111 4.72 10.19 -21.76
N THR A 112 5.54 9.18 -21.44
CA THR A 112 5.63 7.96 -22.26
C THR A 112 4.31 7.19 -22.30
N PHE A 113 3.60 7.11 -21.17
CA PHE A 113 2.33 6.41 -21.07
C PHE A 113 1.21 7.07 -21.88
N LEU A 114 1.08 8.40 -21.78
CA LEU A 114 0.02 9.16 -22.45
C LEU A 114 0.35 9.54 -23.89
N GLY A 115 1.63 9.73 -24.21
CA GLY A 115 2.08 10.44 -25.40
C GLY A 115 2.13 11.96 -25.20
N GLU A 116 2.94 12.65 -26.00
CA GLU A 116 3.23 14.09 -25.91
C GLU A 116 1.97 14.97 -25.82
N GLU A 117 1.02 14.76 -26.74
CA GLU A 117 -0.16 15.61 -26.89
C GLU A 117 -1.09 15.51 -25.65
N LYS A 118 -1.44 14.27 -25.28
CA LYS A 118 -2.30 14.00 -24.12
C LYS A 118 -1.63 14.42 -22.82
N TYR A 119 -0.32 14.21 -22.70
CA TYR A 119 0.45 14.67 -21.55
C TYR A 119 0.39 16.19 -21.39
N ALA A 120 0.56 16.95 -22.48
CA ALA A 120 0.47 18.41 -22.46
C ALA A 120 -0.92 18.89 -22.01
N MET A 121 -2.00 18.23 -22.47
CA MET A 121 -3.37 18.54 -22.04
C MET A 121 -3.55 18.31 -20.54
N VAL A 122 -3.13 17.14 -20.02
CA VAL A 122 -3.20 16.81 -18.60
C VAL A 122 -2.40 17.80 -17.76
N LYS A 123 -1.15 18.09 -18.15
CA LYS A 123 -0.27 19.01 -17.41
C LYS A 123 -0.85 20.43 -17.32
N ASN A 124 -1.38 20.95 -18.42
CA ASN A 124 -1.98 22.29 -18.45
C ASN A 124 -3.28 22.36 -17.63
N ALA A 125 -4.09 21.29 -17.63
CA ALA A 125 -5.33 21.25 -16.87
C ALA A 125 -5.11 21.06 -15.36
N MET A 126 -4.07 20.31 -14.97
CA MET A 126 -3.72 20.11 -13.56
C MET A 126 -2.98 21.29 -12.94
N ASN A 127 -2.37 22.17 -13.75
CA ASN A 127 -1.63 23.33 -13.29
C ASN A 127 -2.06 24.59 -14.06
N PRO A 128 -3.30 25.08 -13.85
CA PRO A 128 -3.75 26.31 -14.47
C PRO A 128 -2.89 27.46 -13.95
N LYS A 129 -2.22 28.15 -14.88
CA LYS A 129 -1.44 29.36 -14.58
C LYS A 129 -2.32 30.48 -14.02
#